data_AF-Q2TF18-F1
#
_entry.id   AF-Q2TF18-F1
#
_cell.length_a   1.000
_cell.length_b   1.000
_cell.length_c   1.000
_cell.angle_alpha   90.00
_cell.angle_beta   90.00
_cell.angle_gamma   90.00
#
_symmetry.space_group_name_H-M   'P 1'
#
loop_
_entity.id
_entity.type
_entity.pdbx_description
1 polymer ?
#
loop_
_entity_poly.entity_id
_entity_poly.type
_entity_poly.pdbx_seq_one_letter_code
_entity_poly.pdbx_strand_id
1 'polypeptide(L)'
;IHWHGFFQKGSSWADGPAFVTQCPIVPGDSFLYSFSAPDQAGTFWYHSHLSTQYCDGLRGAFVVYDPEDPHRSLYDVDDENTVITLADWYHTPAPSAGPAPVSEATLINGLGLYQDGPSSPLAVIHVKLGSRYRFRLVSISCDPNHIFSVDGHNMTIIEVDGVNTRPLAVDSIQIFPGQRYSFVLHANQKVDNYWIRASPNLGPQGRHLNLTSTKNIVLHICRFRWRPQFCHPPIRRGSRNDPSSPESQARIGCSKQPCTLE
;
A
#
# COMPACT_ATOMS: atom_id res chain seq x y z
N ILE A 1 -14.27 -12.99 3.92
CA ILE A 1 -13.13 -12.25 3.33
C ILE A 1 -12.81 -12.91 2.01
N HIS A 2 -12.67 -12.15 0.93
CA HIS A 2 -12.20 -12.64 -0.36
C HIS A 2 -10.73 -12.31 -0.58
N TRP A 3 -9.99 -13.27 -1.12
CA TRP A 3 -8.57 -13.17 -1.44
C TRP A 3 -8.43 -12.91 -2.94
N HIS A 4 -8.50 -11.63 -3.31
CA HIS A 4 -8.71 -11.23 -4.69
C HIS A 4 -7.54 -11.60 -5.59
N GLY A 5 -7.83 -12.38 -6.63
CA GLY A 5 -6.88 -12.83 -7.65
C GLY A 5 -6.27 -14.20 -7.41
N PHE A 6 -6.50 -14.84 -6.26
CA PHE A 6 -6.10 -16.22 -6.05
C PHE A 6 -7.05 -17.19 -6.75
N PHE A 7 -6.51 -18.21 -7.42
CA PHE A 7 -7.30 -19.15 -8.22
C PHE A 7 -8.18 -20.10 -7.38
N GLN A 8 -7.83 -20.30 -6.10
CA GLN A 8 -8.57 -21.18 -5.17
C GLN A 8 -8.81 -22.60 -5.71
N LYS A 9 -7.85 -23.15 -6.49
CA LYS A 9 -7.94 -24.50 -7.06
C LYS A 9 -8.02 -25.54 -5.95
N GLY A 10 -9.17 -26.23 -5.86
CA GLY A 10 -9.44 -27.22 -4.80
C GLY A 10 -9.84 -26.63 -3.45
N SER A 11 -9.95 -25.31 -3.34
CA SER A 11 -10.28 -24.59 -2.10
C SER A 11 -11.36 -23.52 -2.32
N SER A 12 -12.32 -23.76 -3.23
CA SER A 12 -13.39 -22.80 -3.53
C SER A 12 -14.16 -22.34 -2.30
N TRP A 13 -14.32 -23.19 -1.29
CA TRP A 13 -14.93 -22.86 0.00
C TRP A 13 -14.21 -21.71 0.76
N ALA A 14 -12.93 -21.49 0.48
CA ALA A 14 -12.11 -20.44 1.08
C ALA A 14 -12.10 -19.14 0.25
N ASP A 15 -12.83 -19.09 -0.87
CA ASP A 15 -12.77 -17.96 -1.79
C ASP A 15 -13.35 -16.68 -1.21
N GLY A 16 -14.43 -16.74 -0.42
CA GLY A 16 -14.93 -15.59 0.35
C GLY A 16 -16.30 -15.00 -0.02
N PRO A 17 -16.77 -15.02 -1.28
CA PRO A 17 -18.07 -14.44 -1.64
C PRO A 17 -19.25 -15.05 -0.86
N ALA A 18 -19.89 -14.21 -0.05
CA ALA A 18 -21.05 -14.62 0.74
C ALA A 18 -22.20 -15.07 -0.16
N PHE A 19 -22.85 -16.18 0.22
CA PHE A 19 -23.97 -16.80 -0.49
C PHE A 19 -23.60 -17.43 -1.85
N VAL A 20 -22.30 -17.49 -2.18
CA VAL A 20 -21.78 -18.24 -3.34
C VAL A 20 -20.88 -19.38 -2.87
N THR A 21 -19.79 -19.06 -2.15
CA THR A 21 -18.81 -20.07 -1.72
C THR A 21 -18.89 -20.38 -0.23
N GLN A 22 -19.55 -19.52 0.55
CA GLN A 22 -19.76 -19.70 1.98
C GLN A 22 -20.94 -18.88 2.51
N CYS A 23 -21.44 -19.23 3.70
CA CYS A 23 -22.22 -18.31 4.52
C CYS A 23 -21.31 -17.24 5.17
N PRO A 24 -21.86 -16.07 5.52
CA PRO A 24 -21.12 -15.07 6.30
C PRO A 24 -20.67 -15.62 7.66
N ILE A 25 -19.49 -15.19 8.11
CA ILE A 25 -19.03 -15.45 9.48
C ILE A 25 -19.86 -14.54 10.40
N VAL A 26 -20.53 -15.12 11.39
CA VAL A 26 -21.38 -14.36 12.32
C VAL A 26 -20.53 -13.65 13.40
N PRO A 27 -21.01 -12.53 13.97
CA PRO A 27 -20.30 -11.85 15.05
C PRO A 27 -19.99 -12.79 16.22
N GLY A 28 -18.76 -12.76 16.72
CA GLY A 28 -18.31 -13.61 17.83
C GLY A 28 -17.70 -14.95 17.40
N ASP A 29 -17.86 -15.34 16.13
CA ASP A 29 -17.29 -16.57 15.60
C ASP A 29 -15.99 -16.35 14.81
N SER A 30 -15.34 -17.45 14.43
CA SER A 30 -14.09 -17.47 13.67
C SER A 30 -14.15 -18.51 12.56
N PHE A 31 -13.42 -18.26 11.48
CA PHE A 31 -13.31 -19.19 10.36
C PHE A 31 -11.86 -19.21 9.86
N LEU A 32 -11.31 -20.42 9.70
CA LEU A 32 -9.97 -20.61 9.17
C LEU A 32 -10.03 -20.74 7.64
N TYR A 33 -9.59 -19.71 6.94
CA TYR A 33 -9.28 -19.79 5.51
C TYR A 33 -7.95 -20.52 5.33
N SER A 34 -7.96 -21.71 4.72
CA SER A 34 -6.77 -22.52 4.49
C SER A 34 -6.69 -22.91 3.02
N PHE A 35 -5.76 -22.30 2.29
CA PHE A 35 -5.49 -22.58 0.89
C PHE A 35 -4.01 -22.37 0.57
N SER A 36 -3.58 -22.81 -0.61
CA SER A 36 -2.23 -22.63 -1.13
C SER A 36 -2.28 -21.94 -2.49
N ALA A 37 -1.24 -21.17 -2.82
CA ALA A 37 -1.06 -20.52 -4.12
C ALA A 37 0.24 -20.98 -4.78
N PRO A 38 0.39 -22.28 -5.14
CA PRO A 38 1.66 -22.84 -5.58
C PRO A 38 2.14 -22.31 -6.93
N ASP A 39 1.21 -21.81 -7.75
CA ASP A 39 1.43 -21.35 -9.12
C ASP A 39 1.17 -19.84 -9.29
N GLN A 40 1.17 -19.07 -8.19
CA GLN A 40 0.93 -17.63 -8.22
C GLN A 40 1.90 -16.88 -7.29
N ALA A 41 2.53 -15.83 -7.83
CA ALA A 41 3.26 -14.83 -7.09
C ALA A 41 3.00 -13.46 -7.73
N GLY A 42 3.02 -12.39 -6.93
CA GLY A 42 2.68 -11.05 -7.40
C GLY A 42 1.90 -10.24 -6.38
N THR A 43 1.13 -9.28 -6.90
CA THR A 43 0.41 -8.27 -6.13
C THR A 43 -1.08 -8.56 -6.15
N PHE A 44 -1.62 -8.81 -4.96
CA PHE A 44 -3.01 -9.14 -4.69
C PHE A 44 -3.55 -8.19 -3.62
N TRP A 45 -4.79 -8.44 -3.21
CA TRP A 45 -5.41 -7.75 -2.09
C TRP A 45 -6.50 -8.63 -1.50
N TYR A 46 -6.95 -8.30 -0.30
CA TYR A 46 -8.09 -8.94 0.33
C TYR A 46 -9.14 -7.89 0.67
N HIS A 47 -10.39 -8.30 0.69
CA HIS A 47 -11.49 -7.42 1.07
C HIS A 47 -12.68 -8.20 1.62
N SER A 48 -13.59 -7.52 2.32
CA SER A 48 -14.89 -8.11 2.58
C SER A 48 -15.63 -8.35 1.26
N HIS A 49 -16.28 -9.51 1.16
CA HIS A 49 -17.13 -9.86 0.01
C HIS A 49 -18.56 -10.14 0.47
N LEU A 50 -18.99 -9.40 1.49
CA LEU A 50 -20.34 -9.35 2.02
C LEU A 50 -20.92 -7.96 1.81
N SER A 51 -21.89 -7.83 0.91
CA SER A 51 -22.53 -6.54 0.59
C SER A 51 -21.47 -5.47 0.25
N THR A 52 -21.69 -4.21 0.66
CA THR A 52 -20.78 -3.07 0.47
C THR A 52 -19.76 -2.90 1.61
N GLN A 53 -19.57 -3.90 2.47
CA GLN A 53 -18.77 -3.76 3.69
C GLN A 53 -17.30 -3.39 3.45
N TYR A 54 -16.70 -3.73 2.30
CA TYR A 54 -15.32 -3.35 2.05
C TYR A 54 -15.14 -1.85 1.79
N CYS A 55 -16.20 -1.13 1.40
CA CYS A 55 -16.21 0.33 1.26
C CYS A 55 -16.04 1.02 2.61
N ASP A 56 -16.55 0.39 3.68
CA ASP A 56 -16.39 0.87 5.06
C ASP A 56 -14.99 0.57 5.64
N GLY A 57 -14.07 0.01 4.84
CA GLY A 57 -12.65 -0.08 5.19
C GLY A 57 -12.09 -1.48 5.40
N LEU A 58 -12.91 -2.55 5.30
CA LEU A 58 -12.40 -3.92 5.38
C LEU A 58 -11.77 -4.35 4.04
N ARG A 59 -10.56 -3.85 3.78
CA ARG A 59 -9.76 -4.05 2.57
C ARG A 59 -8.28 -3.81 2.86
N GLY A 60 -7.38 -4.52 2.16
CA GLY A 60 -5.93 -4.36 2.34
C GLY A 60 -5.12 -5.07 1.26
N ALA A 61 -3.88 -4.62 1.03
CA ALA A 61 -2.99 -5.25 0.05
C ALA A 61 -2.51 -6.64 0.54
N PHE A 62 -2.18 -7.51 -0.40
CA PHE A 62 -1.62 -8.84 -0.15
C PHE A 62 -0.52 -9.10 -1.16
N VAL A 63 0.73 -9.28 -0.72
CA VAL A 63 1.86 -9.53 -1.63
C VAL A 63 2.36 -10.95 -1.43
N VAL A 64 2.52 -11.69 -2.54
CA VAL A 64 3.20 -12.99 -2.56
C VAL A 64 4.52 -12.79 -3.31
N TYR A 65 5.63 -12.82 -2.58
CA TYR A 65 6.96 -12.67 -3.17
C TYR A 65 7.40 -13.96 -3.88
N ASP A 66 8.05 -13.80 -5.03
CA ASP A 66 8.70 -14.88 -5.76
C ASP A 66 10.22 -14.87 -5.47
N PRO A 67 10.79 -15.94 -4.89
CA PRO A 67 12.23 -16.07 -4.72
C PRO A 67 13.02 -16.01 -6.04
N GLU A 68 12.42 -16.46 -7.15
CA GLU A 68 13.02 -16.53 -8.48
C GLU A 68 12.38 -15.51 -9.44
N ASP A 69 11.99 -14.35 -8.92
CA ASP A 69 11.30 -13.31 -9.67
C ASP A 69 12.06 -12.91 -10.96
N PRO A 70 11.45 -13.06 -12.16
CA PRO A 70 12.13 -12.81 -13.43
C PRO A 70 12.52 -11.34 -13.63
N HIS A 71 11.94 -10.43 -12.86
CA HIS A 71 12.20 -8.99 -12.89
C HIS A 71 13.12 -8.53 -11.76
N ARG A 72 13.64 -9.44 -10.92
CA ARG A 72 14.45 -9.10 -9.73
C ARG A 72 15.61 -8.14 -10.01
N SER A 73 16.24 -8.23 -11.18
CA SER A 73 17.38 -7.38 -11.57
C SER A 73 16.99 -5.94 -11.95
N LEU A 74 15.70 -5.65 -12.14
CA LEU A 74 15.19 -4.35 -12.57
C LEU A 74 15.08 -3.34 -11.43
N TYR A 75 15.12 -3.78 -10.17
CA TYR A 75 14.93 -2.93 -8.99
C TYR A 75 15.89 -3.30 -7.85
N ASP A 76 16.05 -2.38 -6.90
CA ASP A 76 16.94 -2.54 -5.74
C ASP A 76 16.13 -2.75 -4.45
N VAL A 77 14.91 -2.19 -4.38
CA VAL A 77 14.04 -2.24 -3.19
C VAL A 77 12.63 -2.69 -3.58
N ASP A 78 12.10 -3.64 -2.80
CA ASP A 78 10.74 -4.19 -2.89
C ASP A 78 10.40 -4.73 -1.49
N ASP A 79 9.67 -3.93 -0.71
CA ASP A 79 9.26 -4.22 0.66
C ASP A 79 7.93 -3.51 1.00
N GLU A 80 7.49 -3.59 2.25
CA GLU A 80 6.23 -2.98 2.71
C GLU A 80 6.11 -1.47 2.39
N ASN A 81 7.23 -0.73 2.36
CA ASN A 81 7.25 0.71 2.09
C ASN A 81 7.09 1.04 0.60
N THR A 82 7.07 0.02 -0.26
CA THR A 82 6.86 0.15 -1.71
C THR A 82 5.44 -0.21 -2.14
N VAL A 83 4.55 -0.57 -1.21
CA VAL A 83 3.13 -0.76 -1.49
C VAL A 83 2.41 0.59 -1.51
N ILE A 84 1.62 0.82 -2.55
CA ILE A 84 0.78 2.01 -2.71
C ILE A 84 -0.66 1.56 -2.90
N THR A 85 -1.53 1.85 -1.94
CA THR A 85 -2.98 1.61 -2.05
C THR A 85 -3.70 2.88 -2.45
N LEU A 86 -4.65 2.77 -3.39
CA LEU A 86 -5.60 3.82 -3.76
C LEU A 86 -7.00 3.42 -3.29
N ALA A 87 -7.62 4.25 -2.48
CA ALA A 87 -8.96 4.06 -1.95
C ALA A 87 -9.81 5.31 -2.14
N ASP A 88 -11.07 5.11 -2.47
CA ASP A 88 -12.15 6.07 -2.27
C ASP A 88 -12.60 6.06 -0.79
N TRP A 89 -12.95 7.23 -0.24
CA TRP A 89 -13.43 7.33 1.13
C TRP A 89 -14.74 8.08 1.20
N TYR A 90 -15.67 7.51 1.96
CA TYR A 90 -17.02 8.00 2.16
C TYR A 90 -17.19 8.42 3.62
N HIS A 91 -17.75 9.61 3.86
CA HIS A 91 -18.11 10.04 5.21
C HIS A 91 -19.39 9.38 5.73
N THR A 92 -20.24 8.93 4.82
CA THR A 92 -21.47 8.19 5.15
C THR A 92 -21.19 6.69 5.05
N PRO A 93 -21.48 5.88 6.09
CA PRO A 93 -21.34 4.43 6.01
C PRO A 93 -22.10 3.84 4.82
N ALA A 94 -21.52 2.84 4.17
CA ALA A 94 -22.00 2.30 2.90
C ALA A 94 -23.47 1.85 2.91
N PRO A 95 -24.02 1.24 3.99
CA PRO A 95 -25.45 0.90 4.05
C PRO A 95 -26.39 2.11 4.04
N SER A 96 -25.90 3.29 4.40
CA SER A 96 -26.66 4.54 4.50
C SER A 96 -26.33 5.55 3.40
N ALA A 97 -25.37 5.24 2.52
CA ALA A 97 -24.85 6.16 1.51
C ALA A 97 -25.75 6.28 0.25
N GLY A 98 -26.79 5.43 0.14
CA GLY A 98 -27.64 5.37 -1.04
C GLY A 98 -27.02 4.55 -2.19
N PRO A 99 -27.67 4.52 -3.37
CA PRO A 99 -27.32 3.59 -4.45
C PRO A 99 -26.06 3.98 -5.25
N ALA A 100 -25.69 5.26 -5.27
CA ALA A 100 -24.55 5.77 -6.04
C ALA A 100 -23.90 6.94 -5.28
N PRO A 101 -23.27 6.68 -4.13
CA PRO A 101 -22.60 7.72 -3.37
C PRO A 101 -21.34 8.19 -4.12
N VAL A 102 -21.00 9.46 -3.92
CA VAL A 102 -19.75 10.04 -4.43
C VAL A 102 -18.78 10.17 -3.27
N SER A 103 -17.57 9.65 -3.44
CA SER A 103 -16.54 9.71 -2.38
C SER A 103 -16.08 11.15 -2.14
N GLU A 104 -15.93 11.54 -0.88
CA GLU A 104 -15.43 12.86 -0.50
C GLU A 104 -13.90 12.97 -0.59
N ALA A 105 -13.17 11.84 -0.54
CA ALA A 105 -11.71 11.85 -0.61
C ALA A 105 -11.14 10.65 -1.39
N THR A 106 -9.97 10.86 -1.97
CA THR A 106 -9.06 9.77 -2.36
C THR A 106 -8.01 9.60 -1.26
N LEU A 107 -7.90 8.39 -0.71
CA LEU A 107 -6.85 8.00 0.20
C LEU A 107 -5.72 7.32 -0.57
N ILE A 108 -4.50 7.75 -0.32
CA ILE A 108 -3.28 7.05 -0.74
C ILE A 108 -2.59 6.55 0.52
N ASN A 109 -2.39 5.23 0.64
CA ASN A 109 -1.90 4.59 1.86
C ASN A 109 -2.68 5.00 3.12
N GLY A 110 -4.01 5.14 2.99
CA GLY A 110 -4.92 5.45 4.09
C GLY A 110 -5.01 6.94 4.48
N LEU A 111 -4.29 7.82 3.79
CA LEU A 111 -4.29 9.26 4.07
C LEU A 111 -4.75 10.06 2.85
N GLY A 112 -5.49 11.14 3.09
CA GLY A 112 -6.01 12.01 2.04
C GLY A 112 -6.65 13.27 2.62
N LEU A 113 -7.04 14.16 1.71
CA LEU A 113 -7.76 15.39 2.03
C LEU A 113 -9.13 15.36 1.36
N TYR A 114 -10.09 16.08 1.94
CA TYR A 114 -11.39 16.34 1.33
C TYR A 114 -11.66 17.83 1.30
N GLN A 115 -12.57 18.25 0.42
CA GLN A 115 -12.94 19.66 0.27
C GLN A 115 -13.53 20.21 1.57
N ASP A 116 -13.07 21.39 1.99
CA ASP A 116 -13.47 22.07 3.23
C ASP A 116 -13.17 21.27 4.52
N GLY A 117 -12.35 20.22 4.42
CA GLY A 117 -11.86 19.45 5.56
C GLY A 117 -10.70 20.11 6.30
N PRO A 118 -10.38 19.63 7.52
CA PRO A 118 -9.20 20.10 8.23
C PRO A 118 -7.92 19.69 7.48
N SER A 119 -6.84 20.45 7.71
CA SER A 119 -5.52 20.01 7.28
C SER A 119 -5.19 18.68 7.95
N SER A 120 -5.02 17.63 7.14
CA SER A 120 -4.68 16.29 7.58
C SER A 120 -3.31 15.88 7.02
N PRO A 121 -2.58 14.98 7.70
CA PRO A 121 -1.32 14.47 7.18
C PRO A 121 -1.51 13.82 5.80
N LEU A 122 -0.58 14.08 4.89
CA LEU A 122 -0.48 13.33 3.64
C LEU A 122 0.39 12.10 3.84
N ALA A 123 0.16 11.07 3.05
CA ALA A 123 1.13 10.00 2.97
C ALA A 123 2.48 10.53 2.45
N VAL A 124 3.57 9.90 2.85
CA VAL A 124 4.91 10.22 2.36
C VAL A 124 5.63 8.93 2.03
N ILE A 125 6.19 8.84 0.84
CA ILE A 125 7.02 7.72 0.41
C ILE A 125 8.45 8.20 0.31
N HIS A 126 9.36 7.54 1.02
CA HIS A 126 10.77 7.89 1.04
C HIS A 126 11.54 7.04 0.06
N VAL A 127 12.31 7.71 -0.82
CA VAL A 127 13.22 7.04 -1.75
C VAL A 127 14.62 7.61 -1.66
N LYS A 128 15.61 6.77 -1.97
CA LYS A 128 17.01 7.13 -2.03
C LYS A 128 17.38 7.50 -3.46
N LEU A 129 18.03 8.65 -3.60
CA LEU A 129 18.61 9.08 -4.88
C LEU A 129 19.47 7.96 -5.51
N GLY A 130 19.20 7.66 -6.78
CA GLY A 130 19.90 6.66 -7.60
C GLY A 130 19.45 5.21 -7.38
N SER A 131 18.51 4.95 -6.48
CA SER A 131 17.94 3.60 -6.28
C SER A 131 16.68 3.39 -7.12
N ARG A 132 16.39 2.14 -7.46
CA ARG A 132 15.22 1.69 -8.22
C ARG A 132 14.27 0.95 -7.30
N TYR A 133 13.00 1.31 -7.33
CA TYR A 133 11.96 0.77 -6.45
C TYR A 133 10.92 0.05 -7.28
N ARG A 134 10.57 -1.19 -6.91
CA ARG A 134 9.35 -1.82 -7.41
C ARG A 134 8.19 -1.35 -6.54
N PHE A 135 7.45 -0.36 -7.03
CA PHE A 135 6.21 0.03 -6.39
C PHE A 135 5.08 -0.92 -6.80
N ARG A 136 4.28 -1.32 -5.82
CA ARG A 136 3.12 -2.21 -5.97
C ARG A 136 1.85 -1.39 -5.78
N LEU A 137 1.29 -0.92 -6.89
CA LEU A 137 0.08 -0.11 -6.92
C LEU A 137 -1.15 -1.02 -6.85
N VAL A 138 -2.03 -0.75 -5.89
CA VAL A 138 -3.22 -1.56 -5.62
C VAL A 138 -4.43 -0.64 -5.54
N SER A 139 -5.38 -0.80 -6.47
CA SER A 139 -6.68 -0.15 -6.35
C SER A 139 -7.57 -0.97 -5.44
N ILE A 140 -7.78 -0.48 -4.22
CA ILE A 140 -8.73 -1.04 -3.26
C ILE A 140 -10.06 -0.27 -3.28
N SER A 141 -10.30 0.49 -4.37
CA SER A 141 -11.46 1.35 -4.60
C SER A 141 -12.77 0.55 -4.65
N CYS A 142 -13.89 1.13 -4.19
CA CYS A 142 -15.23 0.59 -4.39
C CYS A 142 -15.84 0.97 -5.74
N ASP A 143 -15.57 2.17 -6.24
CA ASP A 143 -16.19 2.68 -7.46
C ASP A 143 -15.20 3.42 -8.38
N PRO A 144 -14.59 4.55 -8.00
CA PRO A 144 -13.83 5.35 -8.95
C PRO A 144 -12.58 4.62 -9.44
N ASN A 145 -12.28 4.80 -10.73
CA ASN A 145 -10.94 4.59 -11.24
C ASN A 145 -10.09 5.82 -10.96
N HIS A 146 -8.77 5.64 -10.94
CA HIS A 146 -7.82 6.71 -10.68
C HIS A 146 -6.80 6.80 -11.83
N ILE A 147 -6.46 8.01 -12.25
CA ILE A 147 -5.28 8.27 -13.08
C ILE A 147 -4.12 8.57 -12.13
N PHE A 148 -3.19 7.62 -12.02
CA PHE A 148 -2.02 7.67 -11.17
C PHE A 148 -0.79 8.20 -11.91
N SER A 149 -0.04 9.10 -11.30
CA SER A 149 1.26 9.57 -11.81
C SER A 149 2.17 10.10 -10.70
N VAL A 150 3.45 10.27 -11.01
CA VAL A 150 4.46 10.85 -10.10
C VAL A 150 5.17 11.98 -10.82
N ASP A 151 5.12 13.19 -10.26
CA ASP A 151 5.73 14.37 -10.89
C ASP A 151 7.21 14.12 -11.19
N GLY A 152 7.63 14.41 -12.43
CA GLY A 152 9.02 14.28 -12.87
C GLY A 152 9.56 12.85 -13.00
N HIS A 153 8.72 11.82 -12.87
CA HIS A 153 9.16 10.42 -12.96
C HIS A 153 8.33 9.61 -13.96
N ASN A 154 9.02 8.83 -14.78
CA ASN A 154 8.40 7.76 -15.54
C ASN A 154 8.31 6.48 -14.69
N MET A 155 7.35 5.63 -15.03
CA MET A 155 7.11 4.34 -14.40
C MET A 155 7.27 3.24 -15.43
N THR A 156 7.99 2.17 -15.09
CA THR A 156 8.12 1.00 -15.98
C THR A 156 7.28 -0.15 -15.44
N ILE A 157 6.11 -0.40 -16.01
CA ILE A 157 5.21 -1.50 -15.63
C ILE A 157 5.90 -2.83 -15.92
N ILE A 158 5.89 -3.74 -14.94
CA ILE A 158 6.45 -5.10 -15.04
C ILE A 158 5.47 -6.20 -14.62
N GLU A 159 4.33 -5.83 -14.04
CA GLU A 159 3.31 -6.78 -13.59
C GLU A 159 1.93 -6.14 -13.71
N VAL A 160 0.93 -6.94 -14.11
CA VAL A 160 -0.49 -6.57 -14.12
C VAL A 160 -1.28 -7.70 -13.46
N ASP A 161 -2.02 -7.37 -12.40
CA ASP A 161 -2.93 -8.29 -11.69
C ASP A 161 -2.30 -9.64 -11.25
N GLY A 162 -1.04 -9.63 -10.83
CA GLY A 162 -0.31 -10.85 -10.44
C GLY A 162 0.33 -11.61 -11.61
N VAL A 163 0.31 -11.05 -12.81
CA VAL A 163 0.92 -11.64 -14.02
C VAL A 163 2.10 -10.77 -14.46
N ASN A 164 3.29 -11.37 -14.58
CA ASN A 164 4.47 -10.70 -15.10
C ASN A 164 4.28 -10.26 -16.55
N THR A 165 4.77 -9.07 -16.89
CA THR A 165 4.66 -8.50 -18.23
C THR A 165 6.03 -8.20 -18.83
N ARG A 166 6.07 -7.95 -20.14
CA ARG A 166 7.22 -7.25 -20.71
C ARG A 166 7.26 -5.83 -20.12
N PRO A 167 8.45 -5.32 -19.76
CA PRO A 167 8.58 -3.96 -19.24
C PRO A 167 7.98 -2.91 -20.20
N LEU A 168 7.11 -2.05 -19.69
CA LEU A 168 6.47 -0.97 -20.46
C LEU A 168 6.63 0.37 -19.73
N ALA A 169 7.36 1.30 -20.33
CA ALA A 169 7.51 2.64 -19.81
C ALA A 169 6.26 3.50 -20.08
N VAL A 170 5.74 4.14 -19.04
CA VAL A 170 4.59 5.05 -19.07
C VAL A 170 4.85 6.26 -18.16
N ASP A 171 4.12 7.34 -18.38
CA ASP A 171 4.10 8.53 -17.53
C ASP A 171 2.91 8.55 -16.55
N SER A 172 1.87 7.78 -16.85
CA SER A 172 0.66 7.66 -16.03
C SER A 172 0.02 6.28 -16.18
N ILE A 173 -0.76 5.88 -15.18
CA ILE A 173 -1.50 4.61 -15.15
C ILE A 173 -2.95 4.92 -14.78
N GLN A 174 -3.89 4.66 -15.68
CA GLN A 174 -5.29 4.60 -15.30
C GLN A 174 -5.58 3.22 -14.69
N ILE A 175 -5.98 3.20 -13.42
CA ILE A 175 -6.22 1.98 -12.66
C ILE A 175 -7.67 1.93 -12.16
N PHE A 176 -8.37 0.84 -12.46
CA PHE A 176 -9.76 0.60 -12.11
C PHE A 176 -9.89 -0.15 -10.76
N PRO A 177 -11.08 -0.19 -10.13
CA PRO A 177 -11.31 -0.96 -8.91
C PRO A 177 -10.81 -2.41 -9.01
N GLY A 178 -10.00 -2.82 -8.03
CA GLY A 178 -9.45 -4.19 -7.93
C GLY A 178 -8.24 -4.50 -8.81
N GLN A 179 -7.83 -3.59 -9.69
CA GLN A 179 -6.61 -3.75 -10.48
C GLN A 179 -5.35 -3.50 -9.66
N ARG A 180 -4.25 -4.14 -10.08
CA ARG A 180 -2.91 -3.97 -9.51
C ARG A 180 -1.88 -3.85 -10.62
N TYR A 181 -0.89 -3.01 -10.38
CA TYR A 181 0.29 -2.88 -11.24
C TYR A 181 1.54 -2.89 -10.36
N SER A 182 2.55 -3.68 -10.73
CA SER A 182 3.92 -3.38 -10.28
C SER A 182 4.61 -2.52 -11.32
N PHE A 183 5.21 -1.43 -10.88
CA PHE A 183 6.05 -0.60 -11.72
C PHE A 183 7.39 -0.30 -11.05
N VAL A 184 8.44 -0.23 -11.87
CA VAL A 184 9.75 0.22 -11.43
C VAL A 184 9.83 1.73 -11.60
N LEU A 185 10.20 2.42 -10.52
CA LEU A 185 10.55 3.85 -10.51
C LEU A 185 12.03 4.01 -10.17
N HIS A 186 12.75 4.73 -11.00
CA HIS A 186 14.13 5.10 -10.74
C HIS A 186 14.16 6.49 -10.10
N ALA A 187 14.63 6.59 -8.85
CA ALA A 187 14.75 7.85 -8.13
C ALA A 187 15.96 8.66 -8.64
N ASN A 188 15.92 9.10 -9.89
CA ASN A 188 17.02 9.76 -10.60
C ASN A 188 16.86 11.29 -10.72
N GLN A 189 15.79 11.84 -10.15
CA GLN A 189 15.56 13.29 -10.12
C GLN A 189 16.34 13.94 -8.97
N LYS A 190 16.36 15.28 -8.95
CA LYS A 190 16.99 16.05 -7.86
C LYS A 190 16.37 15.64 -6.51
N VAL A 191 17.15 15.77 -5.44
CA VAL A 191 16.63 15.64 -4.06
C VAL A 191 15.61 16.75 -3.84
N ASP A 192 14.34 16.39 -3.79
CA ASP A 192 13.20 17.27 -3.59
C ASP A 192 11.95 16.45 -3.23
N ASN A 193 10.83 17.14 -3.06
CA ASN A 193 9.50 16.60 -2.87
C ASN A 193 8.73 16.61 -4.20
N TYR A 194 8.24 15.45 -4.62
CA TYR A 194 7.47 15.27 -5.84
C TYR A 194 6.06 14.84 -5.50
N TRP A 195 5.06 15.42 -6.16
CA TRP A 195 3.69 14.99 -5.94
C TRP A 195 3.44 13.65 -6.59
N ILE A 196 2.91 12.73 -5.81
CA ILE A 196 2.22 11.56 -6.34
C ILE A 196 0.73 11.92 -6.43
N ARG A 197 0.15 11.63 -7.58
CA ARG A 197 -1.21 12.04 -7.95
C ARG A 197 -2.05 10.81 -8.21
N ALA A 198 -3.29 10.83 -7.73
CA ALA A 198 -4.31 9.85 -8.07
C ALA A 198 -5.61 10.61 -8.33
N SER A 199 -5.90 10.89 -9.59
CA SER A 199 -7.08 11.70 -9.96
C SER A 199 -8.26 10.79 -10.23
N PRO A 200 -9.36 10.85 -9.44
CA PRO A 200 -10.49 9.96 -9.65
C PRO A 200 -11.37 10.43 -10.83
N ASN A 201 -12.08 9.51 -11.48
CA ASN A 201 -13.06 9.87 -12.51
C ASN A 201 -14.36 10.46 -11.93
N LEU A 202 -14.71 10.10 -10.70
CA LEU A 202 -15.85 10.59 -9.92
C LEU A 202 -15.37 11.15 -8.57
N GLY A 203 -16.08 12.13 -8.00
CA GLY A 203 -15.65 12.81 -6.78
C GLY A 203 -14.83 14.08 -7.05
N PRO A 204 -14.17 14.65 -6.02
CA PRO A 204 -13.49 15.93 -6.15
C PRO A 204 -12.33 15.84 -7.14
N GLN A 205 -12.54 16.40 -8.33
CA GLN A 205 -11.52 16.54 -9.35
C GLN A 205 -10.75 17.85 -9.10
N GLY A 206 -9.42 17.79 -9.02
CA GLY A 206 -8.55 18.96 -8.86
C GLY A 206 -8.47 19.90 -10.07
N ARG A 207 -9.54 19.99 -10.88
CA ARG A 207 -9.63 20.85 -12.08
C ARG A 207 -10.26 22.22 -11.82
N HIS A 208 -10.89 22.45 -10.67
CA HIS A 208 -11.44 23.75 -10.34
C HIS A 208 -11.03 24.18 -8.93
N LEU A 209 -10.44 25.39 -8.87
CA LEU A 209 -10.02 26.14 -7.68
C LEU A 209 -8.65 25.73 -7.13
N ASN A 210 -7.94 26.68 -6.52
CA ASN A 210 -6.62 26.57 -5.89
C ASN A 210 -6.61 25.61 -4.67
N LEU A 211 -7.16 24.41 -4.83
CA LEU A 211 -7.25 23.36 -3.82
C LEU A 211 -6.73 22.05 -4.40
N THR A 212 -5.76 21.50 -3.70
CA THR A 212 -4.88 20.38 -4.05
C THR A 212 -5.51 19.02 -3.78
N SER A 213 -6.78 18.80 -4.14
CA SER A 213 -7.48 17.52 -3.90
C SER A 213 -6.88 16.32 -4.64
N THR A 214 -6.00 16.55 -5.62
CA THR A 214 -5.29 15.51 -6.38
C THR A 214 -3.87 15.23 -5.89
N LYS A 215 -3.42 15.95 -4.85
CA LYS A 215 -2.06 15.89 -4.32
C LYS A 215 -2.10 15.30 -2.90
N ASN A 216 -2.21 13.99 -2.82
CA ASN A 216 -2.48 13.30 -1.54
C ASN A 216 -1.26 12.62 -0.94
N ILE A 217 -0.11 12.67 -1.63
CA ILE A 217 1.13 12.07 -1.16
C ILE A 217 2.35 12.72 -1.78
N VAL A 218 3.43 12.74 -0.99
CA VAL A 218 4.72 13.30 -1.38
C VAL A 218 5.73 12.16 -1.53
N LEU A 219 6.30 12.01 -2.71
CA LEU A 219 7.54 11.25 -2.90
C LEU A 219 8.70 12.14 -2.46
N HIS A 220 9.36 11.76 -1.38
CA HIS A 220 10.51 12.48 -0.85
C HIS A 220 11.80 11.76 -1.26
N ILE A 221 12.56 12.36 -2.18
CA ILE A 221 13.87 11.86 -2.58
C ILE A 221 14.93 12.40 -1.63
N CYS A 222 15.73 11.52 -1.03
CA CYS A 222 16.73 11.90 -0.03
C CYS A 222 18.12 11.32 -0.32
N ARG A 223 19.14 11.96 0.25
CA ARG A 223 20.47 11.36 0.42
C ARG A 223 20.54 10.66 1.77
N PHE A 224 20.89 9.38 1.79
CA PHE A 224 21.24 8.71 3.04
C PHE A 224 22.70 8.99 3.37
N ARG A 225 22.95 9.65 4.51
CA ARG A 225 24.25 9.64 5.17
C ARG A 225 24.21 8.60 6.27
N TRP A 226 25.09 7.59 6.22
CA TRP A 226 25.33 6.72 7.36
C TRP A 226 25.88 7.60 8.50
N ARG A 227 25.05 7.95 9.48
CA ARG A 227 25.55 8.40 10.77
C ARG A 227 25.87 7.15 11.59
N PRO A 228 27.10 7.02 12.15
CA PRO A 228 27.36 5.97 13.13
C PRO A 228 26.36 6.10 14.28
N GLN A 229 25.78 4.97 14.70
CA GLN A 229 24.72 4.89 15.70
C GLN A 229 25.08 5.61 17.00
N PHE A 230 24.16 6.44 17.50
CA PHE A 230 24.07 6.67 18.94
C PHE A 230 23.43 5.44 19.57
N CYS A 231 24.25 4.46 19.92
CA CYS A 231 23.84 3.40 20.84
C CYS A 231 23.73 4.02 22.23
N HIS A 232 22.51 4.17 22.76
CA HIS A 232 22.38 4.45 24.18
C HIS A 232 22.93 3.24 24.96
N PRO A 233 23.82 3.44 25.94
CA PRO A 233 24.22 2.35 26.82
C PRO A 233 22.97 1.83 27.56
N PRO A 234 22.89 0.53 27.87
CA PRO A 234 21.77 -0.01 28.60
C PRO A 234 21.61 0.72 29.94
N ILE A 235 20.41 1.21 30.22
CA ILE A 235 20.04 1.75 31.53
C ILE A 235 20.14 0.58 32.52
N ARG A 236 21.16 0.56 33.37
CA ARG A 236 21.21 -0.35 34.52
C ARG A 236 20.07 0.01 35.46
N ARG A 237 18.95 -0.70 35.41
CA ARG A 237 18.06 -0.78 36.56
C ARG A 237 18.80 -1.60 37.62
N GLY A 238 19.20 -0.93 38.70
CA GLY A 238 19.74 -1.61 39.87
C GLY A 238 18.69 -2.59 40.39
N SER A 239 19.01 -3.88 40.44
CA SER A 239 18.26 -4.85 41.23
C SER A 239 19.25 -5.63 42.09
N ARG A 240 18.83 -5.87 43.33
CA ARG A 240 19.57 -6.55 44.39
C ARG A 240 19.89 -7.99 43.97
N ASN A 241 21.08 -8.42 44.38
CA ASN A 241 21.67 -9.76 44.38
C ASN A 241 20.70 -10.94 44.20
N ASP A 242 20.87 -11.69 43.11
CA ASP A 242 20.54 -13.11 43.00
C ASP A 242 21.59 -13.80 42.09
N PRO A 243 22.41 -14.77 42.58
CA PRO A 243 23.53 -15.33 41.83
C PRO A 243 23.20 -16.56 40.97
N SER A 244 21.97 -16.74 40.46
CA SER A 244 21.57 -17.99 39.79
C SER A 244 20.84 -17.88 38.44
N SER A 245 21.19 -16.91 37.58
CA SER A 245 20.57 -16.76 36.24
C SER A 245 21.61 -16.68 35.10
N PRO A 246 21.48 -17.49 34.03
CA PRO A 246 22.39 -17.44 32.88
C PRO A 246 22.16 -16.19 32.02
N GLU A 247 23.27 -15.64 31.54
CA GLU A 247 23.45 -14.39 30.78
C GLU A 247 22.32 -14.07 29.78
N SER A 248 21.56 -13.00 30.07
CA SER A 248 20.74 -12.34 29.06
C SER A 248 21.62 -11.42 28.21
N GLN A 249 21.91 -11.84 26.98
CA GLN A 249 22.47 -10.96 25.96
C GLN A 249 21.49 -9.82 25.68
N ALA A 250 21.77 -8.64 26.21
CA ALA A 250 21.04 -7.42 25.87
C ALA A 250 21.24 -7.13 24.38
N ARG A 251 20.20 -7.36 23.55
CA ARG A 251 20.21 -6.93 22.15
C ARG A 251 20.20 -5.40 22.11
N ILE A 252 21.22 -4.83 21.48
CA ILE A 252 21.27 -3.40 21.16
C ILE A 252 20.16 -3.14 20.13
N GLY A 253 19.10 -2.45 20.55
CA GLY A 253 18.04 -1.99 19.66
C GLY A 253 18.53 -0.80 18.87
N CYS A 254 18.88 -1.02 17.60
CA CYS A 254 19.26 0.05 16.68
C CYS A 254 18.04 0.46 15.83
N SER A 255 17.55 1.68 15.99
CA SER A 255 16.56 2.25 15.06
C SER A 255 17.27 2.93 13.88
N LYS A 256 16.74 2.74 12.66
CA LYS A 256 17.12 3.53 11.48
C LYS A 256 16.57 4.95 11.68
N GLN A 257 17.42 5.97 11.62
CA GLN A 257 16.95 7.36 11.62
C GLN A 257 16.28 7.68 10.28
N PRO A 258 15.18 8.45 10.26
CA PRO A 258 14.55 8.91 9.03
C PRO A 258 15.48 9.85 8.25
N CYS A 259 15.25 9.91 6.94
CA CYS A 259 15.94 10.79 6.02
C CYS A 259 16.00 12.24 6.53
N THR A 260 17.19 12.84 6.56
CA THR A 260 17.37 14.26 6.89
C THR A 260 17.71 15.06 5.65
N LEU A 261 17.13 16.26 5.54
CA LEU A 261 17.54 17.28 4.58
C LEU A 261 18.99 17.70 4.92
N GLU A 262 19.89 17.69 3.93
CA GLU A 262 21.14 18.48 3.97
C GLU A 262 20.88 19.85 3.35
#